data_AF-A0A7L4TUE9-F1
#
_entry.id   AF-A0A7L4TUE9-F1
#
_cell.length_a   1.000
_cell.length_b   1.000
_cell.length_c   1.000
_cell.angle_alpha   90.00
_cell.angle_beta   90.00
_cell.angle_gamma   90.00
#
_symmetry.space_group_name_H-M   'P 1'
#
loop_
_entity.id
_entity.type
_entity.pdbx_description
1 polymer ?
#
loop_
_entity_poly.entity_id
_entity_poly.type
_entity_poly.pdbx_seq_one_letter_code
_entity_poly.pdbx_strand_id
1 'polypeptide(L)'
;FELGSAVVQISQPRYPCYKLGIKHQQPKMPLWVKETGYSGFYFRVLKEGHASVEDDLKRIESYSHNPTVMEVNRCRNNPAATKEDLTKMLEIKELASEWVKAFTKKRNEI
;
A
#
# COMPACT_ATOMS: atom_id res chain seq x y z
N PHE A 1 -8.44 -10.75 -4.56
CA PHE A 1 -8.08 -11.19 -5.92
C PHE A 1 -7.81 -12.66 -5.87
N GLU A 2 -8.18 -13.37 -6.92
CA GLU A 2 -7.78 -14.75 -7.17
C GLU A 2 -6.64 -14.76 -8.18
N LEU A 3 -5.64 -15.62 -7.94
CA LEU A 3 -4.52 -15.87 -8.84
C LEU A 3 -4.24 -17.38 -8.79
N GLY A 4 -4.61 -18.10 -9.86
CA GLY A 4 -4.64 -19.56 -9.85
C GLY A 4 -5.60 -20.07 -8.76
N SER A 5 -5.09 -20.86 -7.82
CA SER A 5 -5.85 -21.37 -6.67
C SER A 5 -5.64 -20.55 -5.38
N ALA A 6 -4.78 -19.52 -5.42
CA ALA A 6 -4.51 -18.65 -4.28
C ALA A 6 -5.48 -17.46 -4.22
N VAL A 7 -5.76 -17.00 -3.00
CA VAL A 7 -6.51 -15.75 -2.76
C VAL A 7 -5.61 -14.75 -2.07
N VAL A 8 -5.45 -13.59 -2.71
CA VAL A 8 -4.60 -12.50 -2.24
C VAL A 8 -5.35 -11.18 -2.12
N GLN A 9 -4.98 -10.36 -1.15
CA GLN A 9 -5.65 -9.08 -0.85
C GLN A 9 -4.62 -7.97 -0.71
N ILE A 10 -4.86 -6.83 -1.36
CA ILE A 10 -3.99 -5.66 -1.23
C ILE A 10 -3.96 -5.25 0.25
N SER A 11 -2.78 -5.14 0.82
CA SER A 11 -2.59 -4.89 2.25
C SER A 11 -2.05 -3.50 2.55
N GLN A 12 -1.20 -2.98 1.66
CA GLN A 12 -0.56 -1.68 1.83
C GLN A 12 0.13 -1.20 0.55
N PRO A 13 0.31 0.12 0.37
CA PRO A 13 1.29 0.64 -0.56
C PRO A 13 2.70 0.17 -0.19
N ARG A 14 3.57 -0.01 -1.19
CA ARG A 14 4.99 -0.25 -0.94
C ARG A 14 5.65 1.07 -0.55
N TYR A 15 6.44 1.05 0.52
CA TYR A 15 7.26 2.21 0.89
C TYR A 15 8.64 2.10 0.21
N PRO A 16 9.15 3.16 -0.44
CA PRO A 16 10.46 3.13 -1.08
C PRO A 16 11.59 2.99 -0.05
N CYS A 17 12.69 2.34 -0.44
CA CYS A 17 13.86 2.14 0.42
C CYS A 17 15.16 2.39 -0.37
N TYR A 18 16.25 2.68 0.35
CA TYR A 18 17.55 3.05 -0.24
C TYR A 18 18.11 2.01 -1.24
N LYS A 19 17.76 0.72 -1.05
CA LYS A 19 18.16 -0.38 -1.96
C LYS A 19 17.72 -0.14 -3.40
N LEU A 20 16.64 0.61 -3.62
CA LEU A 20 16.19 1.00 -4.96
C LEU A 20 17.25 1.89 -5.64
N GLY A 21 17.83 2.83 -4.91
CA GLY A 21 18.88 3.70 -5.45
C GLY A 21 20.18 2.94 -5.76
N ILE A 22 20.54 1.96 -4.91
CA ILE A 22 21.69 1.08 -5.17
C ILE A 22 21.45 0.24 -6.44
N LYS A 23 20.32 -0.46 -6.53
CA LYS A 23 19.99 -1.35 -7.66
C LYS A 23 20.04 -0.64 -9.01
N HIS A 24 19.56 0.60 -9.05
CA HIS A 24 19.45 1.39 -10.28
C HIS A 24 20.59 2.40 -10.46
N GLN A 25 21.61 2.38 -9.59
CA GLN A 25 22.73 3.33 -9.61
C GLN A 25 22.26 4.80 -9.65
N GLN A 26 21.16 5.09 -8.96
CA GLN A 26 20.52 6.39 -8.94
C GLN A 26 20.05 6.74 -7.52
N PRO A 27 20.85 7.50 -6.74
CA PRO A 27 20.56 7.82 -5.35
C PRO A 27 19.20 8.50 -5.12
N LYS A 28 18.66 9.22 -6.11
CA LYS A 28 17.36 9.91 -6.01
C LYS A 28 16.15 9.00 -6.21
N MET A 29 16.32 7.74 -6.63
CA MET A 29 15.20 6.81 -6.89
C MET A 29 14.18 6.71 -5.75
N PRO A 30 14.58 6.55 -4.46
CA PRO A 30 13.61 6.45 -3.38
C PRO A 30 12.79 7.73 -3.20
N LEU A 31 13.41 8.89 -3.43
CA LEU A 31 12.75 10.20 -3.35
C LEU A 31 11.71 10.33 -4.46
N TRP A 32 12.07 10.05 -5.71
CA TRP A 32 11.15 10.14 -6.84
C TRP A 32 9.95 9.21 -6.69
N VAL A 33 10.16 7.97 -6.23
CA VAL A 33 9.05 7.05 -5.95
C VAL A 33 8.13 7.57 -4.83
N LYS A 34 8.71 8.21 -3.81
CA LYS A 34 7.92 8.84 -2.73
C LYS A 34 7.11 10.03 -3.23
N GLU A 35 7.70 10.89 -4.05
CA GLU A 35 7.07 12.12 -4.57
C GLU A 35 5.97 11.82 -5.60
N THR A 36 6.25 10.92 -6.56
CA THR A 36 5.28 10.53 -7.59
C THR A 36 4.17 9.61 -7.05
N GLY A 37 4.47 8.85 -6.00
CA GLY A 37 3.58 7.81 -5.47
C GLY A 37 3.58 6.52 -6.30
N TYR A 38 4.41 6.41 -7.35
CA TYR A 38 4.54 5.22 -8.20
C TYR A 38 5.33 4.09 -7.52
N SER A 39 4.83 3.65 -6.35
CA SER A 39 5.53 2.68 -5.52
C SER A 39 5.04 1.24 -5.69
N GLY A 40 3.85 1.05 -6.25
CA GLY A 40 3.15 -0.24 -6.22
C GLY A 40 2.61 -0.57 -4.83
N PHE A 41 2.31 -1.83 -4.60
CA PHE A 41 1.65 -2.31 -3.38
C PHE A 41 2.03 -3.74 -3.05
N TYR A 42 1.74 -4.15 -1.83
CA TYR A 42 1.87 -5.52 -1.38
C TYR A 42 0.51 -6.21 -1.31
N PHE A 43 0.54 -7.51 -1.58
CA PHE A 43 -0.52 -8.43 -1.22
C PHE A 43 -0.21 -9.11 0.12
N ARG A 44 -1.25 -9.39 0.90
CA ARG A 44 -1.25 -10.50 1.87
C ARG A 44 -1.91 -11.71 1.22
N VAL A 45 -1.50 -12.91 1.65
CA VAL A 45 -2.15 -14.16 1.25
C VAL A 45 -3.27 -14.45 2.24
N LEU A 46 -4.50 -14.56 1.74
CA LEU A 46 -5.68 -14.97 2.53
C LEU A 46 -5.90 -16.48 2.46
N LYS A 47 -5.60 -17.07 1.30
CA LYS A 47 -5.63 -18.51 1.07
C LYS A 47 -4.40 -18.89 0.22
N GLU A 48 -3.57 -19.78 0.75
CA GLU A 48 -2.45 -20.35 0.01
C GLU A 48 -2.94 -21.21 -1.15
N GLY A 49 -2.12 -21.29 -2.19
CA GLY A 49 -2.43 -22.03 -3.41
C GLY A 49 -1.30 -21.94 -4.42
N HIS A 50 -1.52 -22.54 -5.58
CA HIS A 50 -0.64 -22.48 -6.73
C HIS A 50 -1.03 -21.32 -7.64
N ALA A 51 -0.03 -20.61 -8.12
CA ALA A 51 -0.14 -19.55 -9.11
C ALA A 51 0.91 -19.77 -10.20
N SER A 52 0.52 -19.53 -11.44
CA SER A 52 1.38 -19.62 -12.62
C SER A 52 1.42 -18.29 -13.37
N VAL A 53 2.36 -18.15 -14.31
CA VAL A 53 2.46 -16.95 -15.16
C VAL A 53 1.35 -16.86 -16.20
N GLU A 54 0.67 -17.99 -16.47
CA GLU A 54 -0.51 -18.09 -17.33
C GLU A 54 -1.82 -17.75 -16.61
N ASP A 55 -1.80 -17.60 -15.27
CA ASP A 55 -2.99 -17.26 -14.50
C ASP A 55 -3.29 -15.76 -14.54
N ASP A 56 -4.55 -15.42 -14.82
CA ASP A 56 -5.03 -14.05 -14.70
C ASP A 56 -5.24 -13.65 -13.22
N LEU A 57 -4.91 -12.39 -12.91
CA LEU A 57 -5.24 -11.78 -11.63
C LEU A 57 -6.71 -11.29 -11.64
N LYS A 58 -7.61 -12.09 -11.09
CA LYS A 58 -9.06 -11.82 -11.12
C LYS A 58 -9.52 -11.07 -9.88
N ARG A 59 -10.20 -9.94 -10.06
CA ARG A 59 -10.80 -9.20 -8.95
C ARG A 59 -12.11 -9.85 -8.54
N ILE A 60 -12.08 -10.59 -7.43
CA ILE A 60 -13.24 -11.29 -6.87
C ILE A 60 -14.04 -10.45 -5.86
N GLU A 61 -13.43 -9.43 -5.25
CA GLU A 61 -14.07 -8.54 -4.27
C GLU A 61 -13.44 -7.15 -4.37
N SER A 62 -14.24 -6.11 -4.10
CA SER A 62 -13.81 -4.71 -4.07
C SER A 62 -14.68 -3.91 -3.12
N TYR A 63 -14.05 -3.00 -2.37
CA TYR A 63 -14.75 -2.11 -1.44
C TYR A 63 -14.81 -0.71 -2.06
N SER A 64 -15.94 -0.32 -2.63
CA SER A 64 -16.09 0.97 -3.34
C SER A 64 -15.92 2.19 -2.43
N HIS A 65 -16.09 2.03 -1.12
CA HIS A 65 -15.90 3.09 -0.13
C HIS A 65 -14.45 3.22 0.33
N ASN A 66 -13.60 2.21 0.10
CA ASN A 66 -12.21 2.26 0.53
C ASN A 66 -11.39 3.21 -0.37
N PRO A 67 -10.46 3.99 0.21
CA PRO A 67 -9.49 4.75 -0.56
C PRO A 67 -8.65 3.84 -1.47
N THR A 68 -8.24 4.39 -2.61
CA THR A 68 -7.28 3.78 -3.52
C THR A 68 -5.90 3.67 -2.88
N VAL A 69 -5.06 2.76 -3.40
CA VAL A 69 -3.66 2.64 -2.99
C VAL A 69 -2.92 3.98 -3.07
N MET A 70 -3.19 4.77 -4.11
CA MET A 70 -2.56 6.07 -4.30
C MET A 70 -2.98 7.08 -3.22
N GLU A 71 -4.26 7.12 -2.84
CA GLU A 71 -4.75 7.99 -1.77
C GLU A 71 -4.14 7.62 -0.42
N VAL A 72 -4.08 6.33 -0.08
CA VAL A 72 -3.41 5.84 1.14
C VAL A 72 -1.93 6.25 1.14
N ASN A 73 -1.23 6.06 0.02
CA ASN A 73 0.19 6.42 -0.10
C ASN A 73 0.43 7.93 0.03
N ARG A 74 -0.41 8.75 -0.62
CA ARG A 74 -0.33 10.22 -0.55
C ARG A 74 -0.62 10.73 0.86
N CYS A 75 -1.64 10.20 1.54
CA CYS A 75 -1.95 10.59 2.91
C CYS A 75 -0.75 10.40 3.86
N ARG A 76 -0.03 9.26 3.72
CA ARG A 76 1.17 9.00 4.52
C ARG A 76 2.26 10.04 4.29
N ASN A 77 2.52 10.38 3.03
CA ASN A 77 3.61 11.27 2.64
C ASN A 77 3.25 12.76 2.68
N ASN A 78 1.97 13.11 2.85
CA ASN A 78 1.51 14.50 2.92
C ASN A 78 1.78 15.10 4.32
N PRO A 79 2.68 16.10 4.47
CA PRO A 79 2.90 16.76 5.76
C PRO A 79 1.68 17.53 6.26
N ALA A 80 0.77 17.93 5.37
CA ALA A 80 -0.46 18.65 5.69
C ALA A 80 -1.68 17.73 5.87
N ALA A 81 -1.49 16.41 6.02
CA ALA A 81 -2.60 15.49 6.27
C ALA A 81 -3.30 15.82 7.59
N THR A 82 -4.62 15.95 7.56
CA THR A 82 -5.42 16.31 8.73
C THR A 82 -5.72 15.10 9.63
N LYS A 83 -6.23 15.34 10.85
CA LYS A 83 -6.76 14.26 11.71
C LYS A 83 -7.89 13.47 11.04
N GLU A 84 -8.70 14.15 10.25
CA GLU A 84 -9.81 13.53 9.50
C GLU A 84 -9.28 12.60 8.40
N ASP A 85 -8.31 13.07 7.60
CA ASP A 85 -7.65 12.24 6.57
C ASP A 85 -7.07 10.96 7.18
N LEU A 86 -6.38 11.08 8.31
CA LEU A 86 -5.76 9.96 9.00
C LEU A 86 -6.80 9.02 9.61
N THR A 87 -7.90 9.54 10.11
CA THR A 87 -9.01 8.74 10.63
C THR A 87 -9.65 7.92 9.52
N LYS A 88 -9.90 8.53 8.35
CA LYS A 88 -10.39 7.82 7.16
C LYS A 88 -9.47 6.68 6.74
N MET A 89 -8.14 6.86 6.82
CA MET A 89 -7.20 5.77 6.51
C MET A 89 -7.26 4.64 7.55
N LEU A 90 -7.55 4.95 8.81
CA LEU A 90 -7.62 3.98 9.91
C LEU A 90 -8.94 3.17 9.92
N GLU A 91 -9.96 3.60 9.17
CA GLU A 91 -11.20 2.83 8.97
C GLU A 91 -11.01 1.62 8.02
N ILE A 92 -9.91 1.60 7.25
CA ILE A 92 -9.56 0.51 6.35
C ILE A 92 -9.12 -0.71 7.18
N LYS A 93 -10.04 -1.65 7.39
CA LYS A 93 -9.79 -2.87 8.18
C LYS A 93 -8.70 -3.75 7.59
N GLU A 94 -8.58 -3.73 6.27
CA GLU A 94 -7.60 -4.51 5.50
C GLU A 94 -6.23 -3.83 5.45
N LEU A 95 -6.01 -2.69 6.10
CA LEU A 95 -4.71 -2.03 6.08
C LEU A 95 -3.71 -2.80 6.96
N ALA A 96 -2.48 -2.96 6.47
CA ALA A 96 -1.43 -3.64 7.24
C ALA A 96 -1.11 -2.93 8.57
N SER A 97 -0.81 -3.71 9.61
CA SER A 97 -0.60 -3.22 10.98
C SER A 97 0.48 -2.15 11.08
N GLU A 98 1.57 -2.26 10.31
CA GLU A 98 2.63 -1.25 10.28
C GLU A 98 2.16 0.10 9.73
N TRP A 99 1.23 0.09 8.79
CA TRP A 99 0.60 1.31 8.28
C TRP A 99 -0.41 1.89 9.28
N VAL A 100 -1.19 1.04 9.93
CA VAL A 100 -2.10 1.44 11.03
C VAL A 100 -1.33 2.13 12.16
N LYS A 101 -0.20 1.55 12.59
CA LYS A 101 0.69 2.14 13.60
C LYS A 101 1.21 3.51 13.15
N ALA A 102 1.69 3.61 11.91
CA ALA A 102 2.22 4.85 11.37
C ALA A 102 1.17 5.97 11.30
N PHE A 103 -0.05 5.67 10.84
CA PHE A 103 -1.15 6.65 10.80
C PHE A 103 -1.63 7.03 12.19
N THR A 104 -1.75 6.06 13.11
CA THR A 104 -2.13 6.33 14.50
C THR A 104 -1.12 7.26 15.17
N LYS A 105 0.18 6.97 15.03
CA LYS A 105 1.24 7.83 15.56
C LYS A 105 1.12 9.25 15.01
N LYS A 106 1.06 9.40 13.68
CA LYS A 106 0.96 10.70 13.02
C LYS A 106 -0.30 11.47 13.46
N ARG A 107 -1.44 10.80 13.63
CA ARG A 107 -2.70 11.43 14.06
C ARG A 107 -2.63 11.98 15.47
N ASN A 108 -1.90 11.30 16.35
CA ASN A 108 -1.73 11.70 17.75
C ASN A 108 -0.70 12.83 17.92
N GLU A 109 0.16 13.06 16.92
CA GLU A 109 1.16 14.14 16.91
C GLU A 109 0.62 15.46 16.32
N ILE A 110 -0.53 15.41 15.64
CA ILE A 110 -1.33 16.56 15.20
C ILE A 110 -2.33 16.91 16.31
#